data_AF-A0A3M2MCS6-F1
#
_entry.id   AF-A0A3M2MCS6-F1
#
_cell.length_a   1.000
_cell.length_b   1.000
_cell.length_c   1.000
_cell.angle_alpha   90.00
_cell.angle_beta   90.00
_cell.angle_gamma   90.00
#
_symmetry.space_group_name_H-M   'P 1'
#
loop_
_entity.id
_entity.type
_entity.pdbx_description
1 polymer ?
#
loop_
_entity_poly.entity_id
_entity_poly.type
_entity_poly.pdbx_seq_one_letter_code
_entity_poly.pdbx_strand_id
1 'polypeptide(L)'
;MLSGRREIGRTDPMLLTEKVAGPRVLLLAGRNWRVTWIDWKRRRCFVEPSDLPGKARWFGAAVGGTSFELSRACRSVLLGESPEVELTDRAVRGLAEARDDDVGSVHPGGLVISRDGEDVRWWTWAGYRANAVLAATLAGVTDEKQRFQDDWIRLRSDLTRDIWRSGVTDAAERLCLPDVDERALRGLKFSEALPERLAMATLAARLADLENAAAVLDEPVRFMG
;
A
#
# COMPACT_ATOMS: atom_id res chain seq x y z
N MET A 1 15.60 -2.23 -13.77
CA MET A 1 16.19 -0.92 -13.41
C MET A 1 17.56 -0.82 -14.06
N LEU A 2 17.83 0.33 -14.67
CA LEU A 2 19.04 0.59 -15.44
C LEU A 2 19.75 1.81 -14.85
N SER A 3 21.04 1.67 -14.55
CA SER A 3 21.95 2.79 -14.27
C SER A 3 22.90 2.93 -15.45
N GLY A 4 22.74 4.01 -16.23
CA GLY A 4 23.31 4.10 -17.57
C GLY A 4 22.86 2.94 -18.47
N ARG A 5 23.80 2.09 -18.89
CA ARG A 5 23.54 0.89 -19.71
C ARG A 5 23.46 -0.41 -18.90
N ARG A 6 23.74 -0.36 -17.60
CA ARG A 6 23.83 -1.56 -16.74
C ARG A 6 22.49 -1.85 -16.08
N GLU A 7 21.99 -3.07 -16.23
CA GLU A 7 20.87 -3.57 -15.44
C GLU A 7 21.34 -3.83 -14.00
N ILE A 8 20.66 -3.20 -13.04
CA ILE A 8 21.00 -3.30 -11.61
C ILE A 8 20.02 -4.19 -10.83
N GLY A 9 18.86 -4.50 -11.40
CA GLY A 9 17.84 -5.36 -10.80
C GLY A 9 16.42 -4.96 -11.20
N ARG A 10 15.41 -5.54 -10.55
CA ARG A 10 13.98 -5.26 -10.81
C ARG A 10 13.36 -4.54 -9.61
N THR A 11 12.24 -3.85 -9.84
CA THR A 11 11.46 -3.18 -8.80
C THR A 11 9.98 -3.33 -9.10
N ASP A 12 9.16 -3.14 -8.08
CA ASP A 12 7.71 -3.14 -8.22
C ASP A 12 7.23 -1.91 -9.02
N PRO A 13 6.47 -2.09 -10.12
CA PRO A 13 5.82 -1.01 -10.84
C PRO A 13 4.99 -0.05 -9.96
N MET A 14 4.45 -0.51 -8.83
CA MET A 14 3.66 0.33 -7.93
C MET A 14 4.47 1.47 -7.31
N LEU A 15 5.74 1.21 -6.96
CA LEU A 15 6.66 2.25 -6.48
C LEU A 15 6.88 3.34 -7.53
N LEU A 16 6.66 3.03 -8.81
CA LEU A 16 6.80 3.94 -9.93
C LEU A 16 5.51 4.72 -10.23
N THR A 17 4.36 4.33 -9.65
CA THR A 17 3.07 5.01 -9.84
C THR A 17 2.61 5.82 -8.63
N GLU A 18 3.08 5.48 -7.43
CA GLU A 18 2.74 6.18 -6.17
C GLU A 18 3.20 7.65 -6.18
N LYS A 19 2.32 8.58 -5.79
CA LYS A 19 2.67 9.99 -5.61
C LYS A 19 3.65 10.15 -4.44
N VAL A 20 4.80 10.76 -4.71
CA VAL A 20 5.84 11.02 -3.71
C VAL A 20 6.12 12.52 -3.58
N ALA A 21 6.39 12.99 -2.36
CA ALA A 21 6.92 14.33 -2.15
C ALA A 21 8.42 14.35 -2.52
N GLY A 22 8.81 15.18 -3.49
CA GLY A 22 10.20 15.32 -3.90
C GLY A 22 10.68 14.25 -4.90
N PRO A 23 12.00 13.98 -4.98
CA PRO A 23 12.53 12.99 -5.91
C PRO A 23 12.15 11.56 -5.50
N ARG A 24 11.69 10.75 -6.45
CA ARG A 24 11.45 9.32 -6.21
C ARG A 24 12.78 8.59 -6.09
N VAL A 25 13.03 7.98 -4.94
CA VAL A 25 14.25 7.21 -4.68
C VAL A 25 13.88 5.79 -4.27
N LEU A 26 14.51 4.81 -4.91
CA LEU A 26 14.28 3.39 -4.70
C LEU A 26 15.49 2.78 -4.00
N LEU A 27 15.26 1.94 -2.99
CA LEU A 27 16.31 1.18 -2.34
C LEU A 27 16.42 -0.19 -3.01
N LEU A 28 17.58 -0.48 -3.60
CA LEU A 28 17.86 -1.74 -4.27
C LEU A 28 19.29 -2.20 -3.95
N ALA A 29 19.43 -3.44 -3.48
CA ALA A 29 20.71 -4.05 -3.12
C ALA A 29 21.54 -3.17 -2.17
N GLY A 30 20.89 -2.62 -1.14
CA GLY A 30 21.53 -1.76 -0.13
C GLY A 30 21.98 -0.39 -0.64
N ARG A 31 21.57 0.03 -1.84
CA ARG A 31 21.90 1.34 -2.42
C ARG A 31 20.63 2.11 -2.79
N ASN A 32 20.69 3.42 -2.63
CA ASN A 32 19.61 4.33 -2.98
C ASN A 32 19.76 4.82 -4.42
N TRP A 33 18.66 4.75 -5.17
CA TRP A 33 18.62 5.00 -6.60
C TRP A 33 17.51 5.99 -6.93
N ARG A 34 17.86 7.21 -7.32
CA ARG A 34 16.89 8.21 -7.77
C ARG A 34 16.38 7.86 -9.16
N VAL A 35 15.06 7.76 -9.31
CA VAL A 35 14.39 7.53 -10.59
C VAL A 35 14.47 8.80 -11.44
N THR A 36 15.08 8.67 -12.62
CA THR A 36 15.20 9.76 -13.59
C THR A 36 14.18 9.63 -14.71
N TRP A 37 13.93 8.42 -15.21
CA TRP A 37 12.98 8.17 -16.29
C TRP A 37 12.38 6.77 -16.27
N ILE A 38 11.19 6.59 -16.84
CA ILE A 38 10.45 5.33 -16.85
C ILE A 38 9.95 5.05 -18.28
N ASP A 39 10.42 3.95 -18.89
CA ASP A 39 9.92 3.40 -20.14
C ASP A 39 8.93 2.28 -19.84
N TRP A 40 7.65 2.62 -19.71
CA TRP A 40 6.60 1.62 -19.50
C TRP A 40 6.44 0.65 -20.68
N LYS A 41 6.67 1.12 -21.92
CA LYS A 41 6.56 0.28 -23.13
C LYS A 41 7.58 -0.85 -23.11
N ARG A 42 8.80 -0.57 -22.67
CA ARG A 42 9.89 -1.55 -22.54
C ARG A 42 10.04 -2.13 -21.14
N ARG A 43 9.16 -1.74 -20.19
CA ARG A 43 9.24 -2.10 -18.76
C ARG A 43 10.62 -1.81 -18.15
N ARG A 44 11.17 -0.62 -18.42
CA ARG A 44 12.47 -0.18 -17.92
C ARG A 44 12.32 1.05 -17.05
N CYS A 45 13.01 1.07 -15.91
CA CYS A 45 13.14 2.24 -15.05
C CYS A 45 14.63 2.63 -15.02
N PHE A 46 14.92 3.90 -15.28
CA PHE A 46 16.26 4.46 -15.34
C PHE A 46 16.53 5.26 -14.07
N VAL A 47 17.71 5.03 -13.50
CA VAL A 47 18.07 5.53 -12.19
C VAL A 47 19.52 6.00 -12.12
N GLU A 48 19.77 6.89 -11.16
CA GLU A 48 21.10 7.35 -10.78
C GLU A 48 21.34 7.12 -9.28
N PRO A 49 22.59 6.95 -8.83
CA PRO A 49 22.90 6.91 -7.41
C PRO A 49 22.38 8.16 -6.68
N SER A 50 21.96 7.99 -5.43
CA SER A 50 21.43 9.07 -4.61
C SER A 50 21.83 8.87 -3.16
N ASP A 51 22.11 9.96 -2.44
CA ASP A 51 22.35 9.90 -0.99
C ASP A 51 21.05 10.02 -0.18
N LEU A 52 19.95 10.43 -0.82
CA LEU A 52 18.62 10.45 -0.21
C LEU A 52 18.12 9.02 0.09
N PRO A 53 17.35 8.82 1.16
CA PRO A 53 16.80 7.51 1.51
C PRO A 53 15.79 7.03 0.45
N GLY A 54 15.95 5.79 -0.01
CA GLY A 54 15.05 5.15 -0.96
C GLY A 54 14.02 4.25 -0.31
N LYS A 55 12.86 4.09 -0.95
CA LYS A 55 11.87 3.06 -0.58
C LYS A 55 12.21 1.75 -1.28
N ALA A 56 12.24 0.63 -0.53
CA ALA A 56 12.27 -0.71 -1.11
C ALA A 56 10.90 -1.36 -0.94
N ARG A 57 10.41 -2.01 -2.00
CA ARG A 57 9.24 -2.86 -1.96
C ARG A 57 9.51 -4.05 -2.87
N TRP A 58 9.47 -5.24 -2.28
CA TRP A 58 9.73 -6.50 -2.93
C TRP A 58 8.50 -7.38 -2.74
N PHE A 59 7.53 -7.30 -3.65
CA PHE A 59 6.52 -8.34 -3.76
C PHE A 59 6.85 -9.26 -4.94
N GLY A 60 6.79 -10.57 -4.70
CA GLY A 60 7.02 -11.58 -5.73
C GLY A 60 5.93 -11.54 -6.78
N ALA A 61 6.32 -11.63 -8.06
CA ALA A 61 5.57 -11.85 -9.30
C ALA A 61 4.25 -11.08 -9.59
N ALA A 62 3.44 -10.70 -8.61
CA ALA A 62 2.18 -9.99 -8.78
C ALA A 62 2.42 -8.48 -8.88
N VAL A 63 2.21 -7.93 -10.09
CA VAL A 63 2.14 -6.49 -10.33
C VAL A 63 0.85 -5.99 -9.68
N GLY A 64 0.91 -5.32 -8.52
CA GLY A 64 -0.30 -4.75 -7.90
C GLY A 64 -0.41 -4.76 -6.37
N GLY A 65 0.59 -5.24 -5.64
CA GLY A 65 0.46 -5.52 -4.20
C GLY A 65 -0.46 -6.72 -3.94
N THR A 66 -0.71 -7.06 -2.67
CA THR A 66 -1.68 -8.12 -2.33
C THR A 66 -3.10 -7.67 -2.64
N SER A 67 -3.94 -8.62 -3.10
CA SER A 67 -5.37 -8.37 -3.29
C SER A 67 -6.08 -8.33 -1.93
N PHE A 68 -7.32 -7.83 -1.93
CA PHE A 68 -8.17 -7.84 -0.76
C PHE A 68 -8.33 -9.27 -0.20
N GLU A 69 -8.64 -10.24 -1.06
CA GLU A 69 -8.86 -11.63 -0.68
C GLU A 69 -7.62 -12.26 -0.06
N LEU A 70 -6.43 -11.99 -0.63
CA LEU A 70 -5.18 -12.50 -0.09
C LEU A 70 -4.86 -11.87 1.26
N SER A 71 -5.05 -10.55 1.39
CA SER A 71 -4.84 -9.84 2.66
C SER A 71 -5.79 -10.35 3.76
N ARG A 72 -7.06 -10.60 3.41
CA ARG A 72 -8.05 -11.21 4.32
C ARG A 72 -7.73 -12.64 4.68
N ALA A 73 -7.25 -13.46 3.75
CA ALA A 73 -6.80 -14.82 4.04
C ALA A 73 -5.64 -14.83 5.05
N CYS A 74 -4.66 -13.93 4.89
CA CYS A 74 -3.59 -13.74 5.87
C CYS A 74 -4.16 -13.36 7.25
N ARG A 75 -5.07 -12.39 7.31
CA ARG A 75 -5.75 -12.00 8.55
C ARG A 75 -6.47 -13.19 9.22
N SER A 76 -7.20 -14.00 8.46
CA SER A 76 -7.88 -15.19 8.98
C SER A 76 -6.91 -16.19 9.60
N VAL A 77 -5.76 -16.41 8.96
CA VAL A 77 -4.72 -17.31 9.48
C VAL A 77 -4.15 -16.78 10.79
N LEU A 78 -3.92 -15.47 10.90
CA LEU A 78 -3.47 -14.82 12.14
C LEU A 78 -4.54 -14.89 13.25
N LEU A 79 -5.82 -14.91 12.88
CA LEU A 79 -6.94 -15.14 13.82
C LEU A 79 -7.14 -16.61 14.20
N GLY A 80 -6.30 -17.52 13.69
CA GLY A 80 -6.29 -18.94 14.07
C GLY A 80 -6.82 -19.90 13.01
N GLU A 81 -7.31 -19.42 11.87
CA GLU A 81 -7.69 -20.30 10.76
C GLU A 81 -6.44 -21.03 10.25
N SER A 82 -6.59 -22.31 9.91
CA SER A 82 -5.49 -23.11 9.36
C SER A 82 -5.82 -23.51 7.93
N PRO A 83 -4.87 -23.36 6.98
CA PRO A 83 -5.11 -23.73 5.59
C PRO A 83 -5.52 -25.19 5.44
N GLU A 84 -6.48 -25.48 4.57
CA GLU A 84 -6.98 -26.83 4.28
C GLU A 84 -6.01 -27.64 3.38
N VAL A 85 -4.74 -27.70 3.76
CA VAL A 85 -3.69 -28.45 3.06
C VAL A 85 -2.79 -29.16 4.07
N GLU A 86 -2.14 -30.23 3.63
CA GLU A 86 -1.10 -30.85 4.45
C GLU A 86 0.09 -29.90 4.63
N LEU A 87 0.42 -29.61 5.88
CA LEU A 87 1.52 -28.73 6.24
C LEU A 87 2.68 -29.54 6.81
N THR A 88 3.89 -29.19 6.39
CA THR A 88 5.11 -29.69 7.04
C THR A 88 5.21 -29.12 8.46
N ASP A 89 5.94 -29.79 9.36
CA ASP A 89 6.21 -29.31 10.72
C ASP A 89 6.83 -27.90 10.74
N ARG A 90 7.68 -27.59 9.75
CA ARG A 90 8.27 -26.27 9.58
C ARG A 90 7.21 -25.21 9.27
N ALA A 91 6.24 -25.53 8.42
CA ALA A 91 5.16 -24.61 8.08
C ALA A 91 4.22 -24.38 9.26
N VAL A 92 3.87 -25.45 9.99
CA VAL A 92 3.07 -25.35 11.23
C VAL A 92 3.74 -24.43 12.25
N ARG A 93 5.04 -24.60 12.48
CA ARG A 93 5.80 -23.74 13.40
C ARG A 93 5.85 -22.29 12.93
N GLY A 94 6.11 -22.06 11.65
CA GLY A 94 6.12 -20.70 11.10
C GLY A 94 4.77 -19.99 11.20
N LEU A 95 3.66 -20.71 11.07
CA LEU A 95 2.32 -20.15 11.30
C LEU A 95 2.07 -19.83 12.77
N ALA A 96 2.54 -20.67 13.70
CA ALA A 96 2.44 -20.40 15.12
C ALA A 96 3.27 -19.16 15.50
N GLU A 97 4.52 -19.07 15.05
CA GLU A 97 5.39 -17.90 15.23
C GLU A 97 4.74 -16.63 14.69
N ALA A 98 4.19 -16.66 13.48
CA ALA A 98 3.50 -15.50 12.90
C ALA A 98 2.27 -15.05 13.72
N ARG A 99 1.50 -15.98 14.26
CA ARG A 99 0.34 -15.67 15.12
C ARG A 99 0.76 -15.00 16.43
N ASP A 100 1.89 -15.43 16.99
CA ASP A 100 2.44 -14.86 18.23
C ASP A 100 3.03 -13.47 17.99
N ASP A 101 3.79 -13.29 16.90
CA ASP A 101 4.48 -12.03 16.57
C ASP A 101 3.50 -10.90 16.19
N ASP A 102 2.41 -11.23 15.50
CA ASP A 102 1.48 -10.25 14.92
C ASP A 102 0.17 -10.07 15.72
N VAL A 103 0.12 -10.48 16.99
CA VAL A 103 -1.09 -10.40 17.84
C VAL A 103 -1.67 -8.97 17.93
N GLY A 104 -0.82 -7.94 17.82
CA GLY A 104 -1.23 -6.53 17.83
C GLY A 104 -1.86 -6.03 16.54
N SER A 105 -1.85 -6.83 15.46
CA SER A 105 -2.34 -6.46 14.13
C SER A 105 -3.75 -6.97 13.80
N VAL A 106 -4.26 -7.90 14.60
CA VAL A 106 -5.56 -8.57 14.37
C VAL A 106 -6.39 -8.64 15.64
N HIS A 107 -7.72 -8.59 15.49
CA HIS A 107 -8.66 -8.79 16.59
C HIS A 107 -9.96 -9.43 16.06
N PRO A 108 -10.55 -10.43 16.74
CA PRO A 108 -11.76 -11.10 16.23
C PRO A 108 -12.97 -10.16 16.16
N GLY A 109 -13.03 -9.16 17.04
CA GLY A 109 -14.10 -8.16 17.08
C GLY A 109 -13.94 -6.94 16.16
N GLY A 110 -13.00 -6.94 15.20
CA GLY A 110 -12.85 -5.86 14.22
C GLY A 110 -11.46 -5.67 13.62
N LEU A 111 -11.29 -4.62 12.82
CA LEU A 111 -9.99 -4.13 12.37
C LEU A 111 -9.28 -3.38 13.52
N VAL A 112 -7.96 -3.34 13.50
CA VAL A 112 -7.18 -2.80 14.64
C VAL A 112 -6.58 -1.46 14.30
N ILE A 113 -6.73 -0.47 15.19
CA ILE A 113 -5.86 0.69 15.25
C ILE A 113 -4.90 0.48 16.42
N SER A 114 -3.62 0.27 16.12
CA SER A 114 -2.57 0.10 17.12
C SER A 114 -1.75 1.39 17.27
N ARG A 115 -1.27 1.68 18.47
CA ARG A 115 -0.38 2.81 18.75
C ARG A 115 0.87 2.35 19.49
N ASP A 116 2.04 2.67 18.94
CA ASP A 116 3.34 2.58 19.60
C ASP A 116 4.04 3.94 19.53
N GLY A 117 3.95 4.73 20.61
CA GLY A 117 4.40 6.12 20.64
C GLY A 117 3.71 6.98 19.58
N GLU A 118 4.49 7.51 18.63
CA GLU A 118 4.02 8.29 17.47
C GLU A 118 3.63 7.41 16.27
N ASP A 119 3.87 6.10 16.34
CA ASP A 119 3.46 5.13 15.32
C ASP A 119 2.02 4.68 15.53
N VAL A 120 1.11 5.29 14.79
CA VAL A 120 -0.30 4.90 14.77
C VAL A 120 -0.59 4.21 13.44
N ARG A 121 -1.05 2.97 13.50
CA ARG A 121 -1.38 2.16 12.32
C ARG A 121 -2.80 1.65 12.39
N TRP A 122 -3.49 1.73 11.27
CA TRP A 122 -4.75 1.01 11.06
C TRP A 122 -4.48 -0.24 10.23
N TRP A 123 -4.60 -1.40 10.86
CA TRP A 123 -4.50 -2.72 10.24
C TRP A 123 -5.81 -3.06 9.52
N THR A 124 -5.89 -2.57 8.28
CA THR A 124 -7.01 -2.69 7.34
C THR A 124 -7.22 -4.09 6.76
N TRP A 125 -6.13 -4.83 6.53
CA TRP A 125 -6.13 -6.09 5.78
C TRP A 125 -6.91 -6.02 4.45
N ALA A 126 -6.81 -4.89 3.74
CA ALA A 126 -7.64 -4.59 2.59
C ALA A 126 -6.94 -4.78 1.24
N GLY A 127 -5.66 -5.11 1.24
CA GLY A 127 -4.85 -5.12 0.04
C GLY A 127 -4.49 -3.71 -0.44
N TYR A 128 -3.59 -3.63 -1.41
CA TYR A 128 -2.99 -2.36 -1.81
C TYR A 128 -4.00 -1.37 -2.39
N ARG A 129 -4.85 -1.83 -3.32
CA ARG A 129 -5.75 -0.95 -4.09
C ARG A 129 -6.84 -0.33 -3.23
N ALA A 130 -7.39 -1.09 -2.28
CA ALA A 130 -8.36 -0.57 -1.33
C ALA A 130 -7.68 0.41 -0.35
N ASN A 131 -6.48 0.10 0.13
CA ASN A 131 -5.72 1.01 0.98
C ASN A 131 -5.35 2.33 0.28
N ALA A 132 -5.12 2.30 -1.03
CA ALA A 132 -4.91 3.52 -1.81
C ALA A 132 -6.16 4.42 -1.83
N VAL A 133 -7.36 3.84 -1.96
CA VAL A 133 -8.65 4.55 -1.89
C VAL A 133 -8.89 5.09 -0.49
N LEU A 134 -8.68 4.26 0.55
CA LEU A 134 -8.86 4.65 1.95
C LEU A 134 -7.93 5.81 2.33
N ALA A 135 -6.66 5.74 1.92
CA ALA A 135 -5.69 6.78 2.19
C ALA A 135 -6.04 8.11 1.51
N ALA A 136 -6.59 8.07 0.29
CA ALA A 136 -7.09 9.26 -0.41
C ALA A 136 -8.38 9.81 0.22
N THR A 137 -9.28 8.94 0.65
CA THR A 137 -10.59 9.31 1.24
C THR A 137 -10.46 9.92 2.64
N LEU A 138 -9.50 9.41 3.41
CA LEU A 138 -9.27 9.76 4.81
C LEU A 138 -8.05 10.68 5.00
N ALA A 139 -7.73 11.54 4.03
CA ALA A 139 -6.55 12.42 4.07
C ALA A 139 -6.41 13.28 5.35
N GLY A 140 -7.52 13.60 6.04
CA GLY A 140 -7.50 14.30 7.33
C GLY A 140 -7.20 13.42 8.56
N VAL A 141 -7.08 12.10 8.37
CA VAL A 141 -6.85 11.09 9.41
C VAL A 141 -5.52 10.36 9.16
N THR A 142 -5.15 10.18 7.89
CA THR A 142 -3.91 9.50 7.49
C THR A 142 -2.70 10.42 7.54
N ASP A 143 -1.51 9.81 7.67
CA ASP A 143 -0.25 10.56 7.57
C ASP A 143 0.02 10.92 6.09
N GLU A 144 0.21 12.21 5.81
CA GLU A 144 0.45 12.71 4.45
C GLU A 144 1.78 12.24 3.84
N LYS A 145 2.79 11.93 4.69
CA LYS A 145 4.18 11.62 4.31
C LYS A 145 4.42 10.13 4.05
N GLN A 146 3.72 9.24 4.74
CA GLN A 146 3.79 7.79 4.56
C GLN A 146 2.38 7.24 4.53
N ARG A 147 1.89 6.85 3.36
CA ARG A 147 0.44 6.73 3.18
C ARG A 147 -0.08 5.35 3.56
N PHE A 148 0.44 4.25 3.00
CA PHE A 148 -0.12 2.91 3.26
C PHE A 148 0.78 1.76 2.77
N GLN A 149 0.56 0.58 3.34
CA GLN A 149 0.97 -0.74 2.86
C GLN A 149 -0.27 -1.57 2.48
N ASP A 150 -0.13 -2.87 2.28
CA ASP A 150 -1.22 -3.72 1.76
C ASP A 150 -2.14 -4.23 2.88
N ASP A 151 -1.62 -4.27 4.09
CA ASP A 151 -2.24 -4.75 5.31
C ASP A 151 -2.57 -3.60 6.27
N TRP A 152 -1.85 -2.47 6.20
CA TRP A 152 -2.09 -1.33 7.07
C TRP A 152 -1.93 0.05 6.43
N ILE A 153 -2.50 1.06 7.07
CA ILE A 153 -2.40 2.49 6.73
C ILE A 153 -1.80 3.24 7.93
N ARG A 154 -0.83 4.14 7.68
CA ARG A 154 -0.29 5.02 8.72
C ARG A 154 -1.32 6.10 9.02
N LEU A 155 -1.65 6.26 10.29
CA LEU A 155 -2.49 7.35 10.76
C LEU A 155 -1.64 8.45 11.39
N ARG A 156 -2.20 9.65 11.45
CA ARG A 156 -1.56 10.79 12.11
C ARG A 156 -1.22 10.50 13.58
N SER A 157 -0.08 11.00 14.04
CA SER A 157 0.41 10.71 15.39
C SER A 157 -0.49 11.29 16.50
N ASP A 158 -1.22 12.37 16.23
CA ASP A 158 -2.20 13.00 17.12
C ASP A 158 -3.60 12.38 17.04
N LEU A 159 -3.77 11.23 16.37
CA LEU A 159 -5.08 10.59 16.22
C LEU A 159 -5.73 10.27 17.57
N THR A 160 -6.93 10.82 17.77
CA THR A 160 -7.84 10.46 18.86
C THR A 160 -9.03 9.67 18.34
N ARG A 161 -9.80 9.05 19.24
CA ARG A 161 -11.05 8.36 18.88
C ARG A 161 -12.07 9.30 18.25
N ASP A 162 -12.11 10.56 18.68
CA ASP A 162 -13.03 11.57 18.13
C ASP A 162 -12.60 12.01 16.73
N ILE A 163 -11.29 12.22 16.50
CA ILE A 163 -10.76 12.51 15.16
C ILE A 163 -11.05 11.34 14.21
N TRP A 164 -10.83 10.10 14.67
CA TRP A 164 -11.16 8.91 13.90
C TRP A 164 -12.65 8.88 13.55
N ARG A 165 -13.53 8.94 14.56
CA ARG A 165 -14.98 8.88 14.38
C ARG A 165 -15.46 9.98 13.41
N SER A 166 -15.03 11.21 13.62
CA SER A 166 -15.39 12.33 12.73
C SER A 166 -14.85 12.13 11.31
N GLY A 167 -13.64 11.58 11.16
CA GLY A 167 -13.00 11.39 9.86
C GLY A 167 -13.63 10.28 9.02
N VAL A 168 -14.10 9.21 9.66
CA VAL A 168 -14.76 8.07 8.98
C VAL A 168 -16.28 8.26 8.83
N THR A 169 -16.88 9.23 9.52
CA THR A 169 -18.30 9.56 9.34
C THR A 169 -18.57 9.88 7.87
N ASP A 170 -19.56 9.21 7.30
CA ASP A 170 -20.00 9.26 5.90
C ASP A 170 -18.89 8.98 4.87
N ALA A 171 -17.73 8.47 5.28
CA ALA A 171 -16.57 8.30 4.39
C ALA A 171 -16.85 7.36 3.22
N ALA A 172 -17.69 6.33 3.42
CA ALA A 172 -18.11 5.40 2.38
C ALA A 172 -18.94 6.08 1.28
N GLU A 173 -19.62 7.19 1.57
CA GLU A 173 -20.43 7.96 0.60
C GLU A 173 -19.58 8.93 -0.23
N ARG A 174 -18.35 9.20 0.21
CA ARG A 174 -17.44 10.20 -0.35
C ARG A 174 -16.07 9.63 -0.70
N LEU A 175 -16.04 8.38 -1.17
CA LEU A 175 -14.81 7.72 -1.58
C LEU A 175 -14.07 8.52 -2.65
N CYS A 176 -12.77 8.71 -2.43
CA CYS A 176 -11.88 9.40 -3.34
C CYS A 176 -11.05 8.41 -4.15
N LEU A 177 -10.89 8.68 -5.45
CA LEU A 177 -9.93 7.96 -6.26
C LEU A 177 -8.48 8.20 -5.76
N PRO A 178 -7.60 7.21 -5.86
CA PRO A 178 -6.23 7.34 -5.38
C PRO A 178 -5.46 8.39 -6.19
N ASP A 179 -4.60 9.11 -5.48
CA ASP A 179 -3.66 10.07 -6.04
C ASP A 179 -2.62 9.35 -6.91
N VAL A 180 -2.49 9.74 -8.18
CA VAL A 180 -1.52 9.18 -9.13
C VAL A 180 -0.42 10.21 -9.43
N ASP A 181 0.84 9.78 -9.44
CA ASP A 181 1.94 10.66 -9.86
C ASP A 181 1.85 10.97 -11.36
N GLU A 182 1.88 12.24 -11.75
CA GLU A 182 1.93 12.68 -13.17
C GLU A 182 3.09 12.02 -13.93
N ARG A 183 4.22 11.74 -13.26
CA ARG A 183 5.36 11.02 -13.84
C ARG A 183 5.04 9.58 -14.20
N ALA A 184 4.05 8.98 -13.56
CA ALA A 184 3.54 7.65 -13.89
C ALA A 184 2.78 7.62 -15.22
N LEU A 185 2.27 8.77 -15.68
CA LEU A 185 1.56 8.90 -16.97
C LEU A 185 2.51 8.79 -18.15
N ARG A 186 3.76 9.24 -17.99
CA ARG A 186 4.79 9.27 -19.04
C ARG A 186 5.19 7.86 -19.45
N GLY A 187 4.48 7.32 -20.45
CA GLY A 187 4.70 6.01 -21.08
C GLY A 187 3.49 5.05 -21.02
N LEU A 188 2.35 5.48 -20.48
CA LEU A 188 1.09 4.77 -20.71
C LEU A 188 0.84 4.74 -22.23
N LYS A 189 0.54 3.56 -22.80
CA LYS A 189 0.48 3.34 -24.27
C LYS A 189 -0.57 4.17 -25.04
N PHE A 190 -1.31 5.06 -24.36
CA PHE A 190 -2.26 6.01 -24.94
C PHE A 190 -2.26 7.38 -24.22
N SER A 191 -1.25 7.65 -23.39
CA SER A 191 -1.14 8.94 -22.68
C SER A 191 -0.97 10.12 -23.65
N GLU A 192 -0.34 9.92 -24.80
CA GLU A 192 -0.23 10.93 -25.87
C GLU A 192 -1.55 11.14 -26.64
N ALA A 193 -2.52 10.22 -26.51
CA ALA A 193 -3.80 10.25 -27.20
C ALA A 193 -4.96 10.74 -26.31
N LEU A 194 -4.71 11.00 -25.02
CA LEU A 194 -5.69 11.49 -24.06
C LEU A 194 -5.18 12.79 -23.42
N PRO A 195 -6.04 13.80 -23.24
CA PRO A 195 -5.74 14.91 -22.34
C PRO A 195 -5.27 14.40 -20.97
N GLU A 196 -4.28 15.05 -20.38
CA GLU A 196 -3.62 14.63 -19.14
C GLU A 196 -4.60 14.26 -18.03
N ARG A 197 -5.64 15.09 -17.82
CA ARG A 197 -6.71 14.83 -16.84
C ARG A 197 -7.38 13.47 -17.01
N LEU A 198 -7.60 13.03 -18.26
CA LEU A 198 -8.26 11.75 -18.56
C LEU A 198 -7.30 10.57 -18.40
N ALA A 199 -6.02 10.77 -18.71
CA ALA A 199 -4.98 9.77 -18.45
C ALA A 199 -4.81 9.53 -16.94
N MET A 200 -4.80 10.61 -16.14
CA MET A 200 -4.80 10.53 -14.67
C MET A 200 -6.03 9.83 -14.13
N ALA A 201 -7.22 10.26 -14.54
CA ALA A 201 -8.47 9.66 -14.08
C ALA A 201 -8.55 8.16 -14.42
N THR A 202 -8.10 7.78 -15.62
CA THR A 202 -8.06 6.37 -16.05
C THR A 202 -7.11 5.55 -15.18
N LEU A 203 -5.92 6.06 -14.89
CA LEU A 203 -4.94 5.35 -14.06
C LEU A 203 -5.42 5.25 -12.60
N ALA A 204 -5.98 6.34 -12.07
CA ALA A 204 -6.55 6.35 -10.73
C ALA A 204 -7.70 5.33 -10.60
N ALA A 205 -8.60 5.27 -11.59
CA ALA A 205 -9.67 4.28 -11.62
C ALA A 205 -9.16 2.82 -11.71
N ARG A 206 -8.07 2.57 -12.44
CA ARG A 206 -7.45 1.24 -12.52
C ARG A 206 -6.76 0.81 -11.24
N LEU A 207 -6.32 1.76 -10.42
CA LEU A 207 -5.65 1.50 -9.15
C LEU A 207 -6.64 1.51 -7.98
N ALA A 208 -7.87 2.00 -8.19
CA ALA A 208 -8.90 2.04 -7.17
C ALA A 208 -9.55 0.67 -6.96
N ASP A 209 -9.84 0.35 -5.71
CA ASP A 209 -10.78 -0.69 -5.31
C ASP A 209 -11.79 -0.05 -4.34
N LEU A 210 -12.86 0.50 -4.92
CA LEU A 210 -13.87 1.28 -4.19
C LEU A 210 -14.78 0.40 -3.35
N GLU A 211 -15.12 -0.79 -3.86
CA GLU A 211 -16.02 -1.73 -3.20
C GLU A 211 -15.41 -2.23 -1.89
N ASN A 212 -14.17 -2.73 -1.94
CA ASN A 212 -13.50 -3.23 -0.75
C ASN A 212 -13.11 -2.10 0.22
N ALA A 213 -12.85 -0.89 -0.28
CA ALA A 213 -12.64 0.26 0.58
C ALA A 213 -13.91 0.66 1.35
N ALA A 214 -15.08 0.63 0.71
CA ALA A 214 -16.36 0.85 1.39
C ALA A 214 -16.59 -0.21 2.47
N ALA A 215 -16.41 -1.49 2.14
CA ALA A 215 -16.58 -2.60 3.08
C ALA A 215 -15.69 -2.45 4.32
N VAL A 216 -14.44 -2.02 4.14
CA VAL A 216 -13.49 -1.77 5.24
C VAL A 216 -13.92 -0.62 6.15
N LEU A 217 -14.56 0.42 5.62
CA LEU A 217 -15.07 1.55 6.41
C LEU A 217 -16.28 1.17 7.27
N ASP A 218 -17.06 0.19 6.83
CA ASP A 218 -18.23 -0.32 7.57
C ASP A 218 -17.87 -1.32 8.67
N GLU A 219 -16.62 -1.81 8.70
CA GLU A 219 -16.16 -2.75 9.71
C GLU A 219 -15.89 -2.08 11.07
N PRO A 220 -16.20 -2.77 12.19
CA PRO A 220 -15.88 -2.25 13.52
C PRO A 220 -14.37 -2.12 13.71
N VAL A 221 -13.96 -1.07 14.41
CA VAL A 221 -12.55 -0.80 14.71
C VAL A 221 -12.25 -0.89 16.21
N ARG A 222 -11.13 -1.52 16.54
CA ARG A 222 -10.61 -1.70 17.90
C ARG A 222 -9.34 -0.90 18.08
N PHE A 223 -9.35 0.03 19.03
CA PHE A 223 -8.15 0.75 19.45
C PHE A 223 -7.38 -0.11 20.45
N MET A 224 -6.18 -0.51 20.06
CA MET A 224 -5.23 -1.27 20.84
C MET A 224 -4.02 -0.36 21.15
N GLY A 225 -3.51 -0.40 22.37
CA GLY A 225 -2.39 0.40 22.83
C GLY A 225 -1.80 -0.15 24.11
#